data_AF-A0A2E2U7C6-F1
#
_entry.id   AF-A0A2E2U7C6-F1
#
_cell.length_a   1.000
_cell.length_b   1.000
_cell.length_c   1.000
_cell.angle_alpha   90.00
_cell.angle_beta   90.00
_cell.angle_gamma   90.00
#
_symmetry.space_group_name_H-M   'P 1'
#
loop_
_entity.id
_entity.type
_entity.pdbx_description
1 polymer ?
#
loop_
_entity_poly.entity_id
_entity_poly.type
_entity_poly.pdbx_seq_one_letter_code
_entity_poly.pdbx_strand_id
1 'polypeptide(L)'
;MTTGEKTDKNPKIGKFINDVITDSINAVQRDSSNLPTGTLPSPVVSKNSLGVAPNQFSSIGTNSTVPTRGGQLTASALSDLFFVYAHNLTSIRRATVTRLSTNDGTPSSSTLWSNQITSLSSDYKMATGTFRTQVNAQGDPLSGLQPGSIASNTAIDTLIAALQTVLQNNRTSASVSITVCHSSCHSSCHGSRGRR
;
A
#
# COMPACT_ATOMS: atom_id res chain seq x y z
N MET A 1 -17.32 24.00 19.01
CA MET A 1 -16.96 24.05 17.58
C MET A 1 -17.59 22.85 16.92
N THR A 2 -18.44 23.04 15.91
CA THR A 2 -19.13 21.96 15.20
C THR A 2 -18.18 21.25 14.23
N THR A 3 -18.12 19.93 14.35
CA THR A 3 -17.18 19.04 13.67
C THR A 3 -17.57 18.84 12.20
N GLY A 4 -16.82 19.43 11.26
CA GLY A 4 -16.73 19.10 9.83
C GLY A 4 -18.03 19.13 9.01
N GLU A 5 -17.92 19.31 7.69
CA GLU A 5 -19.08 19.05 6.82
C GLU A 5 -19.34 17.54 6.81
N LYS A 6 -20.62 17.17 6.97
CA LYS A 6 -21.07 15.80 6.78
C LYS A 6 -21.15 15.52 5.29
N THR A 7 -20.35 14.56 4.81
CA THR A 7 -20.33 14.15 3.40
C THR A 7 -21.02 12.80 3.21
N ASP A 8 -21.62 12.59 2.03
CA ASP A 8 -22.06 11.26 1.63
C ASP A 8 -20.84 10.37 1.41
N LYS A 9 -20.69 9.40 2.30
CA LYS A 9 -19.53 8.50 2.32
C LYS A 9 -19.50 7.57 1.10
N ASN A 10 -20.66 7.10 0.63
CA ASN A 10 -20.73 6.04 -0.39
C ASN A 10 -20.03 6.40 -1.71
N PRO A 11 -20.34 7.56 -2.35
CA PRO A 11 -19.67 7.94 -3.59
C PRO A 11 -18.17 8.20 -3.39
N LYS A 12 -17.76 8.75 -2.23
CA LYS A 12 -16.35 9.04 -1.93
C LYS A 12 -15.53 7.77 -1.75
N ILE A 13 -16.05 6.78 -1.03
CA ILE A 13 -15.39 5.47 -0.88
C ILE A 13 -15.33 4.76 -2.24
N GLY A 14 -16.43 4.78 -3.01
CA GLY A 14 -16.46 4.17 -4.33
C GLY A 14 -15.40 4.78 -5.26
N LYS A 15 -15.28 6.11 -5.26
CA LYS A 15 -14.23 6.83 -5.98
C LYS A 15 -12.83 6.41 -5.51
N PHE A 16 -12.57 6.39 -4.21
CA PHE A 16 -11.29 5.96 -3.65
C PHE A 16 -10.94 4.51 -4.02
N ILE A 17 -11.91 3.59 -3.95
CA ILE A 17 -11.72 2.20 -4.37
C ILE A 17 -11.31 2.14 -5.84
N ASN A 18 -12.01 2.83 -6.73
CA ASN A 18 -11.72 2.79 -8.16
C ASN A 18 -10.38 3.45 -8.52
N ASP A 19 -10.18 4.68 -8.05
CA ASP A 19 -9.05 5.52 -8.48
C ASP A 19 -7.75 5.17 -7.78
N VAL A 20 -7.82 4.65 -6.54
CA VAL A 20 -6.64 4.37 -5.74
C VAL A 20 -6.41 2.88 -5.59
N ILE A 21 -7.38 2.12 -5.07
CA ILE A 21 -7.16 0.70 -4.77
C ILE A 21 -7.07 -0.12 -6.06
N THR A 22 -8.11 -0.07 -6.90
CA THR A 22 -8.20 -0.85 -8.13
C THR A 22 -7.09 -0.48 -9.12
N ASP A 23 -6.82 0.82 -9.31
CA ASP A 23 -5.68 1.29 -10.11
C ASP A 23 -4.35 0.66 -9.62
N SER A 24 -4.10 0.73 -8.31
CA SER A 24 -2.87 0.20 -7.71
C SER A 24 -2.72 -1.32 -7.90
N ILE A 25 -3.81 -2.06 -7.71
CA ILE A 25 -3.81 -3.53 -7.85
C ILE A 25 -3.67 -3.94 -9.32
N ASN A 26 -4.31 -3.23 -10.24
CA ASN A 26 -4.21 -3.51 -11.67
C ASN A 26 -2.84 -3.20 -12.23
N ALA A 27 -2.09 -2.28 -11.61
CA ALA A 27 -0.71 -2.00 -11.97
C ALA A 27 0.28 -3.14 -11.59
N VAL A 28 -0.11 -4.10 -10.74
CA VAL A 28 0.76 -5.21 -10.32
C VAL A 28 0.99 -6.18 -11.47
N GLN A 29 2.25 -6.30 -11.88
CA GLN A 29 2.70 -7.19 -12.95
C GLN A 29 3.14 -8.56 -12.43
N ARG A 30 3.71 -8.61 -11.22
CA ARG A 30 4.18 -9.82 -10.55
C ARG A 30 3.76 -9.86 -9.09
N ASP A 31 3.37 -11.02 -8.59
CA ASP A 31 3.05 -11.23 -7.18
C ASP A 31 3.48 -12.64 -6.72
N SER A 32 3.03 -13.06 -5.54
CA SER A 32 3.42 -14.35 -4.97
C SER A 32 3.01 -15.54 -5.84
N SER A 33 1.95 -15.41 -6.64
CA SER A 33 1.49 -16.48 -7.55
C SER A 33 2.43 -16.69 -8.73
N ASN A 34 3.30 -15.72 -9.03
CA ASN A 34 4.29 -15.82 -10.09
C ASN A 34 5.60 -16.47 -9.65
N LEU A 35 5.80 -16.69 -8.35
CA LEU A 35 7.02 -17.34 -7.85
C LEU A 35 7.03 -18.84 -8.24
N PRO A 36 8.21 -19.39 -8.60
CA PRO A 36 8.35 -20.83 -8.82
C PRO A 36 7.99 -21.63 -7.56
N THR A 37 7.44 -22.83 -7.77
CA THR A 37 7.22 -23.82 -6.71
C THR A 37 8.52 -24.17 -6.00
N GLY A 38 8.47 -24.41 -4.67
CA GLY A 38 9.66 -24.76 -3.87
C GLY A 38 10.50 -23.58 -3.41
N THR A 39 10.04 -22.35 -3.64
CA THR A 39 10.66 -21.14 -3.07
C THR A 39 10.26 -21.01 -1.58
N LEU A 40 11.24 -20.74 -0.71
CA LEU A 40 11.06 -20.43 0.72
C LEU A 40 10.39 -19.05 0.90
N PRO A 41 9.92 -18.68 2.11
CA PRO A 41 9.18 -17.44 2.34
C PRO A 41 9.86 -16.22 1.71
N SER A 42 9.11 -15.57 0.82
CA SER A 42 9.50 -14.36 0.13
C SER A 42 8.70 -13.19 0.70
N PRO A 43 9.26 -11.97 0.76
CA PRO A 43 8.48 -10.78 1.04
C PRO A 43 7.52 -10.42 -0.10
N VAL A 44 7.49 -11.16 -1.21
CA VAL A 44 6.46 -11.00 -2.24
C VAL A 44 5.15 -11.62 -1.75
N VAL A 45 4.07 -10.84 -1.77
CA VAL A 45 2.74 -11.25 -1.29
C VAL A 45 1.75 -11.28 -2.44
N SER A 46 0.60 -11.93 -2.25
CA SER A 46 -0.50 -11.87 -3.20
C SER A 46 -1.03 -10.44 -3.30
N LYS A 47 -1.25 -9.91 -4.51
CA LYS A 47 -1.81 -8.57 -4.66
C LYS A 47 -3.19 -8.43 -3.98
N ASN A 48 -3.95 -9.52 -3.92
CA ASN A 48 -5.27 -9.54 -3.30
C ASN A 48 -5.21 -9.29 -1.78
N SER A 49 -4.08 -9.55 -1.11
CA SER A 49 -3.93 -9.25 0.32
C SER A 49 -3.78 -7.75 0.60
N LEU A 50 -3.41 -6.95 -0.40
CA LEU A 50 -3.25 -5.50 -0.31
C LEU A 50 -4.53 -4.75 -0.75
N GLY A 51 -5.34 -5.37 -1.60
CA GLY A 51 -6.56 -4.81 -2.18
C GLY A 51 -7.80 -4.87 -1.28
N VAL A 52 -7.63 -5.05 0.04
CA VAL A 52 -8.76 -5.07 0.98
C VAL A 52 -9.49 -3.74 0.88
N ALA A 53 -10.74 -3.78 0.42
CA ALA A 53 -11.55 -2.59 0.31
C ALA A 53 -11.92 -2.08 1.71
N PRO A 54 -12.03 -0.76 1.91
CA PRO A 54 -12.68 -0.16 3.08
C PRO A 54 -14.19 -0.41 3.02
N ASN A 55 -14.61 -1.67 3.08
CA ASN A 55 -16.00 -2.11 2.94
C ASN A 55 -16.72 -2.24 4.29
N GLN A 56 -16.05 -1.99 5.40
CA GLN A 56 -16.62 -1.95 6.75
C GLN A 56 -15.89 -0.88 7.57
N PHE A 57 -16.56 0.22 7.92
CA PHE A 57 -16.07 1.25 8.84
C PHE A 57 -16.05 0.77 10.31
N SER A 58 -15.92 -0.52 10.56
CA SER A 58 -15.99 -1.08 11.92
C SER A 58 -14.79 -0.69 12.79
N SER A 59 -13.72 -0.13 12.21
CA SER A 59 -12.45 0.13 12.90
C SER A 59 -12.03 1.60 13.02
N ILE A 60 -12.87 2.58 12.64
CA ILE A 60 -12.58 4.00 12.95
C ILE A 60 -13.11 4.29 14.37
N GLY A 61 -12.21 4.28 15.36
CA GLY A 61 -12.33 4.98 16.64
C GLY A 61 -13.60 4.72 17.46
N THR A 62 -13.45 3.92 18.51
CA THR A 62 -14.36 3.73 19.65
C THR A 62 -15.24 4.96 19.96
N ASN A 63 -16.58 4.79 19.89
CA ASN A 63 -17.69 5.73 20.18
C ASN A 63 -18.50 6.27 19.00
N SER A 64 -18.49 5.63 17.82
CA SER A 64 -19.60 5.84 16.88
C SER A 64 -19.97 4.55 16.16
N THR A 65 -21.12 3.99 16.54
CA THR A 65 -21.90 3.12 15.67
C THR A 65 -22.19 3.88 14.38
N VAL A 66 -21.37 3.65 13.35
CA VAL A 66 -21.60 4.23 12.03
C VAL A 66 -22.87 3.58 11.44
N PRO A 67 -23.90 4.37 11.06
CA PRO A 67 -25.13 3.80 10.53
C PRO A 67 -24.89 2.97 9.27
N THR A 68 -25.61 1.86 9.17
CA THR A 68 -25.78 1.06 7.95
C THR A 68 -26.09 1.94 6.74
N ARG A 69 -25.66 1.47 5.56
CA ARG A 69 -25.85 2.01 4.19
C ARG A 69 -26.73 3.28 4.09
N GLY A 70 -26.13 4.42 3.71
CA GLY A 70 -26.84 5.70 3.50
C GLY A 70 -26.55 6.82 4.51
N GLY A 71 -25.61 6.62 5.43
CA GLY A 71 -25.22 7.65 6.41
C GLY A 71 -24.09 8.59 5.95
N GLN A 72 -24.07 9.81 6.47
CA GLN A 72 -22.96 10.74 6.28
C GLN A 72 -21.82 10.49 7.27
N LEU A 73 -20.59 10.85 6.90
CA LEU A 73 -19.41 10.85 7.77
C LEU A 73 -18.73 12.22 7.77
N THR A 74 -17.94 12.49 8.80
CA THR A 74 -17.06 13.66 8.76
C THR A 74 -15.97 13.44 7.72
N ALA A 75 -15.64 14.48 6.96
CA ALA A 75 -14.57 14.44 5.98
C ALA A 75 -13.19 14.10 6.59
N SER A 76 -12.94 14.49 7.85
CA SER A 76 -11.72 14.11 8.59
C SER A 76 -11.62 12.59 8.82
N ALA A 77 -12.72 11.92 9.16
CA ALA A 77 -12.74 10.47 9.34
C ALA A 77 -12.48 9.72 8.03
N LEU A 78 -13.01 10.24 6.91
CA LEU A 78 -12.72 9.69 5.58
C LEU A 78 -11.26 9.92 5.17
N SER A 79 -10.70 11.08 5.51
CA SER A 79 -9.28 11.40 5.27
C SER A 79 -8.36 10.39 5.94
N ASP A 80 -8.55 10.16 7.24
CA ASP A 80 -7.74 9.21 8.00
C ASP A 80 -7.84 7.79 7.43
N LEU A 81 -9.04 7.38 7.04
CA LEU A 81 -9.27 6.09 6.40
C LEU A 81 -8.52 5.97 5.08
N PHE A 82 -8.73 6.91 4.14
CA PHE A 82 -8.10 6.87 2.83
C PHE A 82 -6.58 6.91 2.94
N PHE A 83 -6.05 7.67 3.90
CA PHE A 83 -4.62 7.71 4.19
C PHE A 83 -4.08 6.35 4.62
N VAL A 84 -4.74 5.66 5.55
CA VAL A 84 -4.29 4.32 6.01
C VAL A 84 -4.30 3.29 4.88
N TYR A 85 -5.38 3.24 4.10
CA TYR A 85 -5.48 2.28 3.00
C TYR A 85 -4.49 2.59 1.87
N ALA A 86 -4.34 3.86 1.49
CA ALA A 86 -3.36 4.26 0.48
C ALA A 86 -1.92 4.00 0.96
N HIS A 87 -1.61 4.28 2.24
CA HIS A 87 -0.29 3.99 2.81
C HIS A 87 0.06 2.51 2.69
N ASN A 88 -0.90 1.61 2.91
CA ASN A 88 -0.67 0.17 2.74
C ASN A 88 -0.25 -0.21 1.32
N LEU A 89 -0.81 0.46 0.31
CA LEU A 89 -0.52 0.23 -1.10
C LEU A 89 0.87 0.73 -1.54
N THR A 90 1.58 1.50 -0.70
CA THR A 90 2.97 1.91 -1.00
C THR A 90 3.95 0.74 -1.04
N SER A 91 3.55 -0.43 -0.53
CA SER A 91 4.27 -1.70 -0.70
C SER A 91 4.27 -2.20 -2.15
N ILE A 92 3.38 -1.70 -3.00
CA ILE A 92 3.39 -1.96 -4.44
C ILE A 92 4.42 -1.03 -5.09
N ARG A 93 5.49 -1.62 -5.64
CA ARG A 93 6.58 -0.89 -6.28
C ARG A 93 7.39 -1.74 -7.25
N ARG A 94 8.23 -1.11 -8.06
CA ARG A 94 9.17 -1.82 -8.93
C ARG A 94 10.13 -2.66 -8.09
N ALA A 95 10.33 -3.91 -8.49
CA ALA A 95 11.25 -4.82 -7.84
C ALA A 95 11.97 -5.72 -8.84
N THR A 96 13.20 -6.06 -8.51
CA THR A 96 13.97 -7.14 -9.12
C THR A 96 14.03 -8.29 -8.14
N VAL A 97 13.55 -9.46 -8.54
CA VAL A 97 13.54 -10.66 -7.70
C VAL A 97 14.59 -11.63 -8.23
N THR A 98 15.53 -11.98 -7.36
CA THR A 98 16.58 -12.97 -7.62
C THR A 98 16.33 -14.20 -6.76
N ARG A 99 16.57 -15.37 -7.34
CA ARG A 99 16.56 -16.65 -6.65
C ARG A 99 17.99 -17.07 -6.36
N LEU A 100 18.30 -17.32 -5.10
CA LEU A 100 19.51 -18.02 -4.69
C LEU A 100 19.23 -19.53 -4.69
N SER A 101 20.16 -20.30 -5.23
CA SER A 101 20.11 -21.76 -5.31
C SER A 101 21.50 -22.33 -5.04
N THR A 102 21.57 -23.40 -4.25
CA THR A 102 22.81 -24.15 -4.06
C THR A 102 22.68 -25.45 -4.84
N ASN A 103 23.55 -25.64 -5.82
CA ASN A 103 23.71 -26.91 -6.55
C ASN A 103 25.10 -27.44 -6.19
N ASP A 104 25.16 -28.65 -5.65
CA ASP A 104 26.43 -29.34 -5.32
C ASP A 104 27.40 -28.51 -4.45
N GLY A 105 26.86 -27.76 -3.48
CA GLY A 105 27.64 -26.91 -2.58
C GLY A 105 28.06 -25.55 -3.14
N THR A 106 27.79 -25.26 -4.42
CA THR A 106 28.12 -23.97 -5.04
C THR A 106 26.90 -23.04 -5.06
N PRO A 107 26.97 -21.84 -4.46
CA PRO A 107 25.89 -20.87 -4.53
C PRO A 107 25.81 -20.30 -5.95
N SER A 108 24.59 -20.28 -6.49
CA SER A 108 24.25 -19.69 -7.78
C SER A 108 23.04 -18.77 -7.61
N SER A 109 22.98 -17.69 -8.39
CA SER A 109 21.85 -16.78 -8.38
C SER A 109 21.25 -16.66 -9.78
N SER A 110 19.92 -16.67 -9.87
CA SER A 110 19.19 -16.43 -11.12
C SER A 110 18.15 -15.33 -10.93
N THR A 111 18.11 -14.35 -11.82
CA THR A 111 17.03 -13.33 -11.79
C THR A 111 15.74 -13.97 -12.28
N LEU A 112 14.71 -14.00 -11.43
CA LEU A 112 13.38 -14.51 -11.81
C LEU A 112 12.65 -13.47 -12.65
N TRP A 113 12.67 -12.22 -12.20
CA TRP A 113 12.18 -11.08 -12.97
C TRP A 113 12.90 -9.81 -12.54
N SER A 114 13.05 -8.89 -13.50
CA SER A 114 13.75 -7.62 -13.29
C SER A 114 12.81 -6.45 -13.47
N ASN A 115 12.88 -5.52 -12.51
CA ASN A 115 12.25 -4.21 -12.57
C ASN A 115 10.74 -4.24 -12.90
N GLN A 116 10.01 -5.19 -12.29
CA GLN A 116 8.56 -5.36 -12.46
C GLN A 116 7.80 -4.78 -11.27
N ILE A 117 6.62 -4.18 -11.51
CA ILE A 117 5.75 -3.72 -10.42
C ILE A 117 5.26 -4.94 -9.65
N THR A 118 5.66 -5.02 -8.39
CA THR A 118 5.46 -6.19 -7.53
C THR A 118 4.72 -5.81 -6.25
N SER A 119 3.80 -6.67 -5.79
CA SER A 119 3.19 -6.56 -4.46
C SER A 119 4.10 -7.17 -3.40
N LEU A 120 4.52 -6.34 -2.44
CA LEU A 120 5.46 -6.74 -1.39
C LEU A 120 4.79 -6.70 -0.01
N SER A 121 5.44 -7.31 0.99
CA SER A 121 5.00 -7.32 2.37
C SER A 121 5.01 -5.91 2.97
N SER A 122 4.42 -5.79 4.15
CA SER A 122 4.35 -4.52 4.87
C SER A 122 5.70 -3.88 5.18
N ASP A 123 6.76 -4.68 5.24
CA ASP A 123 8.13 -4.20 5.52
C ASP A 123 8.67 -3.32 4.40
N TYR A 124 8.03 -3.39 3.23
CA TYR A 124 8.39 -2.63 2.03
C TYR A 124 7.52 -1.38 1.84
N LYS A 125 6.66 -1.03 2.80
CA LYS A 125 5.89 0.22 2.74
C LYS A 125 6.81 1.43 2.87
N MET A 126 6.37 2.55 2.31
CA MET A 126 6.98 3.84 2.57
C MET A 126 6.86 4.19 4.06
N ALA A 127 7.85 4.85 4.64
CA ALA A 127 7.71 5.39 5.99
C ALA A 127 6.52 6.36 6.06
N THR A 128 5.70 6.25 7.11
CA THR A 128 4.45 7.03 7.24
C THR A 128 4.68 8.54 7.18
N GLY A 129 5.78 9.03 7.78
CA GLY A 129 6.16 10.44 7.72
C GLY A 129 6.46 10.90 6.28
N THR A 130 7.28 10.14 5.55
CA THR A 130 7.60 10.41 4.14
C THR A 130 6.34 10.40 3.28
N PHE A 131 5.45 9.42 3.46
CA PHE A 131 4.20 9.34 2.74
C PHE A 131 3.33 10.59 2.98
N ARG A 132 3.20 11.00 4.24
CA ARG A 132 2.48 12.23 4.61
C ARG A 132 3.08 13.47 3.96
N THR A 133 4.40 13.61 3.99
CA THR A 133 5.10 14.73 3.34
C THR A 133 4.85 14.76 1.84
N GLN A 134 4.91 13.60 1.15
CA GLN A 134 4.66 13.53 -0.29
C GLN A 134 3.21 13.83 -0.67
N VAL A 135 2.24 13.40 0.15
CA VAL A 135 0.82 13.75 -0.02
C VAL A 135 0.63 15.26 0.16
N ASN A 136 1.22 15.86 1.19
CA ASN A 136 1.15 17.31 1.41
C ASN A 136 1.81 18.12 0.30
N ALA A 137 2.84 17.56 -0.35
CA ALA A 137 3.48 18.20 -1.49
C ALA A 137 2.56 18.29 -2.74
N GLN A 138 1.43 17.57 -2.77
CA GLN A 138 0.42 17.65 -3.84
C GLN A 138 -0.56 18.83 -3.65
N GLY A 139 -0.05 20.00 -3.26
CA GLY A 139 -0.87 21.20 -3.04
C GLY A 139 -1.61 21.22 -1.71
N ASP A 140 -1.02 20.64 -0.65
CA ASP A 140 -1.54 20.62 0.72
C ASP A 140 -3.00 20.14 0.87
N PRO A 141 -3.34 18.94 0.35
CA PRO A 141 -4.70 18.40 0.39
C PRO A 141 -5.22 18.15 1.82
N LEU A 142 -4.37 18.16 2.85
CA LEU A 142 -4.75 17.85 4.23
C LEU A 142 -5.15 19.07 5.05
N SER A 143 -4.80 20.30 4.62
CA SER A 143 -5.12 21.55 5.34
C SER A 143 -6.62 21.75 5.57
N GLY A 144 -7.43 21.50 4.53
CA GLY A 144 -8.89 21.57 4.59
C GLY A 144 -9.55 20.46 5.39
N LEU A 145 -8.81 19.42 5.81
CA LEU A 145 -9.34 18.21 6.45
C LEU A 145 -8.95 18.09 7.93
N GLN A 146 -8.27 19.10 8.50
CA GLN A 146 -7.83 19.13 9.90
C GLN A 146 -9.03 19.23 10.87
N PRO A 147 -8.89 18.74 12.13
CA PRO A 147 -9.87 18.97 13.17
C PRO A 147 -10.20 20.46 13.32
N GLY A 148 -11.49 20.82 13.26
CA GLY A 148 -11.96 22.20 13.35
C GLY A 148 -12.11 22.93 12.01
N SER A 149 -11.60 22.38 10.90
CA SER A 149 -11.83 22.91 9.56
C SER A 149 -13.22 22.53 9.02
N ILE A 150 -13.82 23.41 8.22
CA ILE A 150 -15.01 23.09 7.41
C ILE A 150 -14.52 22.32 6.17
N ALA A 151 -14.32 21.04 6.36
CA ALA A 151 -13.83 20.13 5.33
C ALA A 151 -14.90 19.88 4.26
N SER A 152 -14.68 20.37 3.04
CA SER A 152 -15.64 20.27 1.94
C SER A 152 -15.52 18.96 1.15
N ASN A 153 -16.57 18.63 0.40
CA ASN A 153 -16.55 17.51 -0.56
C ASN A 153 -15.39 17.60 -1.56
N THR A 154 -15.02 18.81 -1.96
CA THR A 154 -13.90 19.07 -2.87
C THR A 154 -12.56 18.73 -2.22
N ALA A 155 -12.38 19.02 -0.93
CA ALA A 155 -11.13 18.71 -0.23
C ALA A 155 -10.87 17.18 -0.19
N ILE A 156 -11.92 16.37 -0.06
CA ILE A 156 -11.82 14.91 -0.14
C ILE A 156 -11.40 14.46 -1.54
N ASP A 157 -11.97 15.03 -2.60
CA ASP A 157 -11.61 14.68 -3.97
C ASP A 157 -10.15 15.04 -4.29
N THR A 158 -9.70 16.21 -3.81
CA THR A 158 -8.29 16.62 -3.91
C THR A 158 -7.37 15.65 -3.18
N LEU A 159 -7.76 15.19 -1.98
CA LEU A 159 -6.99 14.17 -1.26
C LEU A 159 -6.92 12.85 -2.03
N ILE A 160 -8.04 12.34 -2.55
CA ILE A 160 -8.06 11.09 -3.33
C ILE A 160 -7.10 11.19 -4.52
N ALA A 161 -7.14 12.31 -5.26
CA ALA A 161 -6.22 12.56 -6.38
C ALA A 161 -4.75 12.62 -5.92
N ALA A 162 -4.46 13.31 -4.81
CA ALA A 162 -3.11 13.38 -4.26
C ALA A 162 -2.56 12.01 -3.85
N LEU A 163 -3.37 11.18 -3.18
CA LEU A 163 -3.00 9.82 -2.78
C LEU A 163 -2.69 8.96 -4.01
N GLN A 164 -3.51 9.06 -5.06
CA GLN A 164 -3.29 8.36 -6.32
C GLN A 164 -1.94 8.76 -6.95
N THR A 165 -1.66 10.06 -7.06
CA THR A 165 -0.39 10.58 -7.60
C THR A 165 0.82 10.07 -6.82
N VAL A 166 0.78 10.12 -5.49
CA VAL A 166 1.90 9.63 -4.66
C VAL A 166 2.14 8.14 -4.87
N LEU A 167 1.08 7.34 -4.99
CA LEU A 167 1.23 5.91 -5.27
C LEU A 167 1.78 5.63 -6.67
N GLN A 168 1.32 6.37 -7.68
CA GLN A 168 1.87 6.28 -9.05
C GLN A 168 3.36 6.60 -9.05
N ASN A 169 3.76 7.71 -8.42
CA ASN A 169 5.16 8.10 -8.30
C ASN A 169 5.96 7.01 -7.55
N ASN A 170 5.52 6.58 -6.37
CA ASN A 170 6.19 5.55 -5.59
C ASN A 170 6.42 4.24 -6.37
N ARG A 171 5.47 3.84 -7.22
CA ARG A 171 5.63 2.65 -8.08
C ARG A 171 6.73 2.79 -9.12
N THR A 172 7.02 4.02 -9.56
CA THR A 172 7.97 4.32 -10.64
C THR A 172 9.33 4.79 -10.16
N SER A 173 9.43 5.42 -8.98
CA SER A 173 10.61 6.18 -8.56
C SER A 173 11.79 5.36 -8.02
N ALA A 174 11.59 4.11 -7.60
CA ALA A 174 12.70 3.28 -7.10
C ALA A 174 12.42 1.79 -7.27
N SER A 175 13.45 1.04 -7.69
CA SER A 175 13.41 -0.43 -7.71
C SER A 175 14.01 -1.00 -6.43
N VAL A 176 13.34 -1.97 -5.82
CA VAL A 176 13.92 -2.76 -4.73
C VAL A 176 14.48 -4.09 -5.21
N SER A 177 15.57 -4.55 -4.62
CA SER A 177 16.10 -5.89 -4.86
C SER A 177 15.60 -6.86 -3.80
N ILE A 178 15.01 -7.96 -4.22
CA ILE A 178 14.48 -9.03 -3.37
C ILE A 178 15.25 -10.29 -3.69
N THR A 179 15.80 -10.93 -2.67
CA THR A 179 16.39 -12.27 -2.80
C THR A 179 15.45 -13.28 -2.18
N VAL A 180 15.08 -14.29 -2.95
CA VAL A 180 14.33 -15.46 -2.50
C VAL A 180 15.22 -16.69 -2.52
N CYS A 181 15.02 -17.62 -1.59
CA CYS A 181 15.84 -18.81 -1.48
C CYS A 181 15.08 -20.03 -2.00
N HIS A 182 15.75 -20.88 -2.76
CA HIS A 182 15.23 -22.20 -3.08
C HIS A 182 15.32 -23.11 -1.85
N SER A 183 14.46 -24.14 -1.78
CA SER A 183 14.49 -25.16 -0.71
C SER A 183 15.86 -25.86 -0.59
N SER A 184 16.68 -25.89 -1.64
CA SER A 184 18.06 -26.44 -1.58
C SER A 184 19.08 -25.52 -0.90
N CYS A 185 18.73 -24.27 -0.56
CA CYS A 185 19.63 -23.32 0.11
C CYS A 185 19.52 -23.41 1.64
N HIS A 186 20.09 -24.45 2.25
CA HIS A 186 19.99 -24.64 3.70
C HIS A 186 21.04 -23.89 4.55
N SER A 187 22.17 -23.46 4.00
CA SER A 187 23.26 -22.82 4.76
C SER A 187 23.61 -21.40 4.31
N SER A 188 23.49 -21.10 3.02
CA SER A 188 23.91 -19.81 2.42
C SER A 188 22.91 -18.67 2.61
N CYS A 189 21.64 -18.96 2.93
CA CYS A 189 20.59 -17.94 3.12
C CYS A 189 20.32 -17.55 4.58
N HIS A 190 20.69 -18.37 5.55
CA HIS A 190 20.45 -18.12 6.98
C HIS A 190 21.70 -17.69 7.76
N GLY A 191 22.86 -17.64 7.11
CA GLY A 191 24.17 -17.51 7.77
C GLY A 191 24.62 -16.11 8.19
N SER A 192 23.85 -15.02 8.00
CA SER A 192 24.43 -13.68 8.18
C SER A 192 23.52 -12.52 8.61
N ARG A 193 22.37 -12.76 9.28
CA ARG A 193 21.61 -11.65 9.91
C ARG A 193 21.27 -11.88 11.38
N GLY A 194 22.28 -12.32 12.14
CA GLY A 194 22.26 -12.38 13.61
C GLY A 194 23.58 -11.95 14.27
N ARG A 195 24.40 -11.15 13.57
CA ARG A 195 25.57 -10.46 14.15
C ARG A 195 25.77 -9.11 13.47
N ARG A 196 24.96 -8.14 13.89
CA ARG A 196 25.26 -6.70 14.09
C ARG A 196 23.93 -5.95 14.17
#